data_AF-A0A7Y2ESB2-F1
#
_entry.id   AF-A0A7Y2ESB2-F1
#
_cell.length_a   1.000
_cell.length_b   1.000
_cell.length_c   1.000
_cell.angle_alpha   90.00
_cell.angle_beta   90.00
_cell.angle_gamma   90.00
#
_symmetry.space_group_name_H-M   'P 1'
#
loop_
_entity.id
_entity.type
_entity.pdbx_description
1 polymer ?
#
loop_
_entity_poly.entity_id
_entity_poly.type
_entity_poly.pdbx_seq_one_letter_code
_entity_poly.pdbx_strand_id
1 'polypeptide(L)'
;MNLRLVLSLVLLPSISVTGFGQSIPEKGTGTTFDLATWNIEWFGGPNGPSNDEQQILNVLDVFRSSGIDMWALQEIADASDFTRLLDSLGSNYSGFLATESSEQKIGFLYNTEVVRLISQSHILTSFDSDFATRPPLQMKAEITIGDSSQVVTFITIHMKAFSDLESYNKRKAASGRLKNHIDFTTLEDEPVVILGDFNDELASSITFGQDSPYENFLMDPDDYFFATQEMEQDGRNTWCSNFSCTSGSTIDHILLTNEFLPYLVASSTDHYDELLDAINSYSSTTSDHLPAFARFDLNRVSAIENDLPGEQSTAVSYPNPFSDTFSLRRNGIIDPSARASVFDITGRRVLEVSLGSQPEFKVDLTGYPSGVYFVQVTSRKGLAALRVVKL
;
A
#
# COMPACT_ATOMS: atom_id res chain seq x y z
N MET A 1 -48.22 46.62 -39.42
CA MET A 1 -48.65 45.60 -38.44
C MET A 1 -47.39 44.89 -37.97
N ASN A 2 -46.85 45.26 -36.81
CA ASN A 2 -45.73 44.59 -36.15
C ASN A 2 -45.91 44.81 -34.64
N LEU A 3 -46.41 43.79 -33.95
CA LEU A 3 -46.60 43.78 -32.51
C LEU A 3 -45.28 43.30 -31.87
N ARG A 4 -44.58 44.17 -31.14
CA ARG A 4 -43.44 43.77 -30.31
C ARG A 4 -43.95 43.39 -28.93
N LEU A 5 -43.83 42.11 -28.59
CA LEU A 5 -44.05 41.55 -27.26
C LEU A 5 -42.85 41.93 -26.37
N VAL A 6 -43.10 42.59 -25.23
CA VAL A 6 -42.08 42.82 -24.20
C VAL A 6 -42.24 41.72 -23.15
N LEU A 7 -41.27 40.80 -23.10
CA LEU A 7 -41.19 39.75 -22.09
C LEU A 7 -40.54 40.34 -20.83
N SER A 8 -41.27 40.39 -19.72
CA SER A 8 -40.71 40.77 -18.42
C SER A 8 -40.14 39.53 -17.73
N LEU A 9 -38.82 39.49 -17.55
CA LEU A 9 -38.10 38.42 -16.88
C LEU A 9 -38.21 38.63 -15.36
N VAL A 10 -38.91 37.75 -14.65
CA VAL A 10 -38.92 37.71 -13.18
C VAL A 10 -37.78 36.79 -12.74
N LEU A 11 -36.71 37.37 -12.17
CA LEU A 11 -35.68 36.60 -11.47
C LEU A 11 -36.26 36.12 -10.13
N LEU A 12 -36.36 34.81 -9.95
CA LEU A 12 -36.50 34.20 -8.62
C LEU A 12 -35.10 34.02 -8.03
N PRO A 13 -34.88 34.39 -6.75
CA PRO A 13 -33.59 34.16 -6.12
C PRO A 13 -33.39 32.66 -5.90
N SER A 14 -32.25 32.15 -6.36
CA SER A 14 -31.77 30.80 -6.07
C SER A 14 -31.57 30.67 -4.56
N ILE A 15 -32.35 29.83 -3.91
CA ILE A 15 -32.09 29.42 -2.53
C ILE A 15 -30.93 28.43 -2.59
N SER A 16 -29.73 28.89 -2.26
CA SER A 16 -28.60 28.01 -1.95
C SER A 16 -28.89 27.36 -0.59
N VAL A 17 -29.33 26.11 -0.61
CA VAL A 17 -29.31 25.25 0.58
C VAL A 17 -27.85 24.85 0.78
N THR A 18 -27.13 25.57 1.64
CA THR A 18 -25.86 25.08 2.20
C THR A 18 -26.21 24.04 3.25
N GLY A 19 -26.36 22.79 2.82
CA GLY A 19 -26.29 21.65 3.74
C GLY A 19 -24.85 21.54 4.22
N PHE A 20 -24.63 21.56 5.54
CA PHE A 20 -23.36 21.18 6.14
C PHE A 20 -23.19 19.66 5.97
N GLY A 21 -22.82 19.20 4.78
CA GLY A 21 -22.16 17.90 4.60
C GLY A 21 -20.67 18.13 4.79
N GLN A 22 -20.03 17.39 5.68
CA GLN A 22 -18.58 17.42 5.81
C GLN A 22 -17.99 16.90 4.49
N SER A 23 -17.07 17.66 3.90
CA SER A 23 -16.40 17.22 2.67
C SER A 23 -15.58 15.97 2.96
N ILE A 24 -15.64 14.98 2.07
CA ILE A 24 -14.77 13.80 2.11
C ILE A 24 -13.30 14.28 2.03
N PRO A 25 -12.46 14.04 3.06
CA PRO A 25 -11.11 14.59 3.12
C PRO A 25 -10.13 13.81 2.24
N GLU A 26 -9.35 14.51 1.43
CA GLU A 26 -8.35 13.87 0.55
C GLU A 26 -7.34 13.02 1.35
N LYS A 27 -7.10 11.79 0.88
CA LYS A 27 -6.12 10.84 1.41
C LYS A 27 -4.91 10.68 0.51
N GLY A 28 -5.04 10.82 -0.80
CA GLY A 28 -3.91 10.79 -1.71
C GLY A 28 -3.10 12.08 -1.71
N THR A 29 -1.94 12.06 -2.36
CA THR A 29 -1.16 13.28 -2.63
C THR A 29 -0.67 13.30 -4.06
N GLY A 30 -0.52 14.49 -4.64
CA GLY A 30 0.06 14.63 -5.99
C GLY A 30 1.57 14.34 -6.08
N THR A 31 2.22 13.89 -5.01
CA THR A 31 3.67 13.62 -4.95
C THR A 31 4.02 12.19 -4.57
N THR A 32 3.02 11.35 -4.34
CA THR A 32 3.16 9.95 -3.98
C THR A 32 2.24 9.10 -4.83
N PHE A 33 2.50 7.80 -4.86
CA PHE A 33 1.52 6.84 -5.34
C PHE A 33 0.69 6.37 -4.17
N ASP A 34 -0.61 6.65 -4.20
CA ASP A 34 -1.56 6.26 -3.17
C ASP A 34 -2.50 5.18 -3.72
N LEU A 35 -2.59 4.04 -3.03
CA LEU A 35 -3.47 2.94 -3.41
C LEU A 35 -4.39 2.54 -2.27
N ALA A 36 -5.54 1.97 -2.60
CA ALA A 36 -6.48 1.42 -1.64
C ALA A 36 -7.11 0.11 -2.09
N THR A 37 -7.62 -0.65 -1.13
CA THR A 37 -8.54 -1.75 -1.38
C THR A 37 -9.89 -1.48 -0.72
N TRP A 38 -10.98 -1.85 -1.38
CA TRP A 38 -12.32 -1.62 -0.88
C TRP A 38 -13.33 -2.66 -1.37
N ASN A 39 -13.88 -3.44 -0.43
CA ASN A 39 -15.12 -4.17 -0.64
C ASN A 39 -16.28 -3.16 -0.64
N ILE A 40 -16.99 -3.02 -1.75
CA ILE A 40 -18.06 -2.02 -1.89
C ILE A 40 -19.43 -2.60 -1.49
N GLU A 41 -19.49 -3.82 -0.95
CA GLU A 41 -20.72 -4.49 -0.51
C GLU A 41 -21.75 -4.62 -1.65
N TRP A 42 -21.66 -5.70 -2.42
CA TRP A 42 -22.58 -6.02 -3.51
C TRP A 42 -22.94 -4.84 -4.44
N PHE A 43 -21.94 -4.07 -4.89
CA PHE A 43 -22.14 -2.83 -5.62
C PHE A 43 -23.04 -2.99 -6.86
N GLY A 44 -24.14 -2.22 -6.87
CA GLY A 44 -25.18 -2.28 -7.92
C GLY A 44 -26.08 -3.53 -7.86
N GLY A 45 -26.03 -4.28 -6.76
CA GLY A 45 -26.73 -5.55 -6.59
C GLY A 45 -27.73 -5.54 -5.42
N PRO A 46 -28.74 -6.44 -5.45
CA PRO A 46 -29.85 -6.43 -4.50
C PRO A 46 -29.49 -6.91 -3.08
N ASN A 47 -28.27 -7.38 -2.87
CA ASN A 47 -27.80 -7.93 -1.60
C ASN A 47 -27.01 -6.92 -0.75
N GLY A 48 -26.70 -5.73 -1.31
CA GLY A 48 -26.02 -4.64 -0.60
C GLY A 48 -27.00 -3.56 -0.15
N PRO A 49 -26.55 -2.29 -0.06
CA PRO A 49 -27.39 -1.14 0.21
C PRO A 49 -28.65 -1.10 -0.66
N SER A 50 -29.83 -0.97 -0.05
CA SER A 50 -31.12 -1.06 -0.75
C SER A 50 -31.41 -0.01 -1.83
N ASN A 51 -30.55 0.99 -2.00
CA ASN A 51 -30.67 2.06 -2.98
C ASN A 51 -29.38 2.17 -3.81
N ASP A 52 -29.31 1.39 -4.88
CA ASP A 52 -28.15 1.30 -5.78
C ASP A 52 -27.70 2.67 -6.31
N GLU A 53 -28.64 3.55 -6.65
CA GLU A 53 -28.31 4.89 -7.14
C GLU A 53 -27.59 5.72 -6.07
N GLN A 54 -28.04 5.64 -4.81
CA GLN A 54 -27.37 6.33 -3.71
C GLN A 54 -25.99 5.73 -3.45
N GLN A 55 -25.86 4.40 -3.52
CA GLN A 55 -24.58 3.72 -3.38
C GLN A 55 -23.59 4.20 -4.44
N ILE A 56 -24.00 4.24 -5.70
CA ILE A 56 -23.16 4.68 -6.83
C ILE A 56 -22.73 6.15 -6.66
N LEU A 57 -23.63 7.03 -6.24
CA LEU A 57 -23.30 8.44 -5.98
C LEU A 57 -22.30 8.59 -4.82
N ASN A 58 -22.51 7.88 -3.71
CA ASN A 58 -21.60 7.90 -2.57
C ASN A 58 -20.20 7.39 -2.97
N VAL A 59 -20.15 6.27 -3.67
CA VAL A 59 -18.91 5.67 -4.18
C VAL A 59 -18.19 6.65 -5.13
N LEU A 60 -18.93 7.26 -6.08
CA LEU A 60 -18.39 8.27 -6.99
C LEU A 60 -17.79 9.48 -6.25
N ASP A 61 -18.45 9.95 -5.19
CA ASP A 61 -17.96 11.07 -4.37
C ASP A 61 -16.66 10.70 -3.62
N VAL A 62 -16.54 9.46 -3.14
CA VAL A 62 -15.27 8.95 -2.56
C VAL A 62 -14.16 8.97 -3.60
N PHE A 63 -14.37 8.39 -4.78
CA PHE A 63 -13.34 8.36 -5.84
C PHE A 63 -12.88 9.78 -6.23
N ARG A 64 -13.82 10.71 -6.41
CA ARG A 64 -13.51 12.09 -6.81
C ARG A 64 -12.78 12.90 -5.75
N SER A 65 -13.05 12.62 -4.47
CA SER A 65 -12.54 13.45 -3.36
C SER A 65 -11.29 12.87 -2.71
N SER A 66 -11.09 11.55 -2.83
CA SER A 66 -10.01 10.84 -2.13
C SER A 66 -8.60 11.20 -2.56
N GLY A 67 -8.39 11.58 -3.82
CA GLY A 67 -7.04 11.73 -4.39
C GLY A 67 -6.27 10.42 -4.53
N ILE A 68 -6.87 9.24 -4.27
CA ILE A 68 -6.21 7.94 -4.39
C ILE A 68 -6.08 7.54 -5.87
N ASP A 69 -4.88 7.08 -6.25
CA ASP A 69 -4.52 6.83 -7.66
C ASP A 69 -4.99 5.47 -8.16
N MET A 70 -5.04 4.44 -7.30
CA MET A 70 -5.42 3.09 -7.68
C MET A 70 -6.24 2.39 -6.61
N TRP A 71 -7.28 1.70 -7.04
CA TRP A 71 -8.20 0.97 -6.19
C TRP A 71 -8.30 -0.48 -6.65
N ALA A 72 -8.13 -1.41 -5.71
CA ALA A 72 -8.58 -2.79 -5.85
C ALA A 72 -9.98 -2.92 -5.24
N LEU A 73 -10.94 -3.39 -6.02
CA LEU A 73 -12.35 -3.40 -5.62
C LEU A 73 -12.85 -4.83 -5.50
N GLN A 74 -13.69 -5.06 -4.49
CA GLN A 74 -14.38 -6.33 -4.28
C GLN A 74 -15.90 -6.13 -4.27
N GLU A 75 -16.62 -7.23 -4.50
CA GLU A 75 -18.08 -7.31 -4.54
C GLU A 75 -18.78 -6.40 -5.57
N ILE A 76 -18.21 -6.26 -6.75
CA ILE A 76 -18.92 -5.62 -7.87
C ILE A 76 -19.97 -6.59 -8.43
N ALA A 77 -21.24 -6.33 -8.11
CA ALA A 77 -22.35 -7.20 -8.49
C ALA A 77 -22.92 -6.87 -9.88
N ASP A 78 -22.96 -5.58 -10.25
CA ASP A 78 -23.39 -5.13 -11.58
C ASP A 78 -22.25 -4.45 -12.36
N ALA A 79 -21.84 -5.07 -13.47
CA ALA A 79 -20.78 -4.55 -14.33
C ALA A 79 -21.20 -3.29 -15.12
N SER A 80 -22.50 -3.08 -15.35
CA SER A 80 -23.05 -1.89 -15.98
C SER A 80 -22.93 -0.69 -15.05
N ASP A 81 -23.15 -0.88 -13.75
CA ASP A 81 -22.99 0.17 -12.75
C ASP A 81 -21.52 0.52 -12.51
N PHE A 82 -20.62 -0.48 -12.56
CA PHE A 82 -19.18 -0.20 -12.63
C PHE A 82 -18.79 0.61 -13.88
N THR A 83 -19.37 0.29 -15.04
CA THR A 83 -19.15 1.07 -16.27
C THR A 83 -19.68 2.50 -16.12
N ARG A 84 -20.85 2.68 -15.50
CA ARG A 84 -21.45 3.99 -15.22
C ARG A 84 -20.61 4.82 -14.25
N LEU A 85 -19.99 4.17 -13.25
CA LEU A 85 -19.04 4.80 -12.33
C LEU A 85 -17.82 5.33 -13.10
N LEU A 86 -17.20 4.52 -13.96
CA LEU A 86 -16.08 4.94 -14.81
C LEU A 86 -16.44 6.09 -15.74
N ASP A 87 -17.58 6.00 -16.43
CA ASP A 87 -18.08 7.05 -17.31
C ASP A 87 -18.29 8.37 -16.56
N SER A 88 -18.72 8.30 -15.30
CA SER A 88 -18.94 9.46 -14.43
C SER A 88 -17.63 10.07 -13.90
N LEU A 89 -16.59 9.27 -13.73
CA LEU A 89 -15.24 9.74 -13.36
C LEU A 89 -14.53 10.42 -14.54
N GLY A 90 -14.85 10.02 -15.76
CA GLY A 90 -14.35 10.63 -16.99
C GLY A 90 -13.03 10.01 -17.48
N SER A 91 -12.48 10.59 -18.56
CA SER A 91 -11.41 9.98 -19.34
C SER A 91 -10.07 9.80 -18.61
N ASN A 92 -9.88 10.46 -17.47
CA ASN A 92 -8.67 10.34 -16.67
C ASN A 92 -8.66 9.06 -15.84
N TYR A 93 -9.78 8.34 -15.75
CA TYR A 93 -9.89 7.07 -15.04
C TYR A 93 -10.13 5.91 -15.99
N SER A 94 -9.58 4.76 -15.64
CA SER A 94 -9.79 3.49 -16.33
C SER A 94 -9.94 2.38 -15.29
N GLY A 95 -10.53 1.26 -15.69
CA GLY A 95 -10.69 0.12 -14.81
C GLY A 95 -11.17 -1.11 -15.56
N PHE A 96 -11.09 -2.26 -14.89
CA PHE A 96 -11.54 -3.53 -15.43
C PHE A 96 -11.93 -4.49 -14.31
N LEU A 97 -12.88 -5.37 -14.63
CA LEU A 97 -13.37 -6.40 -13.73
C LEU A 97 -12.85 -7.79 -14.14
N ALA A 98 -12.77 -8.66 -13.15
CA ALA A 98 -12.60 -10.09 -13.33
C ALA A 98 -13.67 -10.67 -14.27
N THR A 99 -13.20 -11.30 -15.35
CA THR A 99 -14.04 -12.09 -16.26
C THR A 99 -14.39 -13.47 -15.71
N GLU A 100 -13.51 -14.07 -14.92
CA GLU A 100 -13.68 -15.36 -14.24
C GLU A 100 -13.97 -15.09 -12.77
N SER A 101 -15.20 -14.69 -12.48
CA SER A 101 -15.68 -14.45 -11.14
C SER A 101 -17.18 -14.69 -11.11
N SER A 102 -17.66 -15.25 -10.01
CA SER A 102 -19.10 -15.41 -9.71
C SER A 102 -19.78 -14.05 -9.56
N GLU A 103 -20.97 -14.02 -8.93
CA GLU A 103 -21.82 -12.83 -8.81
C GLU A 103 -21.15 -11.61 -8.14
N GLN A 104 -20.07 -11.81 -7.40
CA GLN A 104 -19.29 -10.76 -6.74
C GLN A 104 -17.94 -10.59 -7.43
N LYS A 105 -17.83 -9.68 -8.41
CA LYS A 105 -16.60 -9.46 -9.18
C LYS A 105 -15.56 -8.68 -8.37
N ILE A 106 -14.30 -9.04 -8.56
CA ILE A 106 -13.15 -8.22 -8.16
C ILE A 106 -12.62 -7.43 -9.36
N GLY A 107 -11.91 -6.33 -9.12
CA GLY A 107 -11.38 -5.52 -10.22
C GLY A 107 -10.43 -4.43 -9.77
N PHE A 108 -9.97 -3.64 -10.74
CA PHE A 108 -9.16 -2.45 -10.53
C PHE A 108 -9.82 -1.22 -11.14
N LEU A 109 -9.63 -0.07 -10.50
CA LEU A 109 -9.95 1.27 -11.00
C LEU A 109 -8.78 2.20 -10.68
N TYR A 110 -8.30 2.96 -11.65
CA TYR A 110 -7.09 3.77 -11.49
C TYR A 110 -7.09 5.06 -12.31
N ASN A 111 -6.34 6.05 -11.84
CA ASN A 111 -6.00 7.28 -12.54
C ASN A 111 -4.95 6.98 -13.62
N THR A 112 -5.30 7.20 -14.88
CA THR A 112 -4.46 6.94 -16.06
C THR A 112 -3.29 7.91 -16.22
N GLU A 113 -3.29 9.04 -15.49
CA GLU A 113 -2.16 9.96 -15.44
C GLU A 113 -1.01 9.41 -14.58
N VAL A 114 -1.32 8.51 -13.64
CA VAL A 114 -0.35 7.88 -12.72
C VAL A 114 -0.08 6.42 -13.09
N VAL A 115 -1.12 5.69 -13.49
CA VAL A 115 -1.05 4.23 -13.71
C VAL A 115 -1.23 3.89 -15.18
N ARG A 116 -0.17 3.32 -15.77
CA ARG A 116 -0.20 2.79 -17.14
C ARG A 116 -0.24 1.26 -17.12
N LEU A 117 -1.40 0.69 -17.48
CA LEU A 117 -1.58 -0.75 -17.61
C LEU A 117 -0.62 -1.34 -18.67
N ILE A 118 0.11 -2.39 -18.30
CA ILE A 118 0.95 -3.18 -19.21
C ILE A 118 0.21 -4.46 -19.62
N SER A 119 -0.32 -5.19 -18.64
CA SER A 119 -1.06 -6.44 -18.87
C SER A 119 -1.97 -6.77 -17.70
N GLN A 120 -3.00 -7.57 -17.96
CA GLN A 120 -3.87 -8.16 -16.94
C GLN A 120 -4.08 -9.65 -17.22
N SER A 121 -4.27 -10.46 -16.17
CA SER A 121 -4.59 -11.88 -16.31
C SER A 121 -5.20 -12.46 -15.03
N HIS A 122 -6.04 -13.48 -15.16
CA HIS A 122 -6.36 -14.35 -14.03
C HIS A 122 -5.17 -15.27 -13.74
N ILE A 123 -4.90 -15.48 -12.46
CA ILE A 123 -3.91 -16.45 -11.99
C ILE A 123 -4.62 -17.48 -11.10
N LEU A 124 -3.99 -18.65 -10.92
CA LEU A 124 -4.48 -19.70 -10.02
C LEU A 124 -5.92 -20.18 -10.33
N THR A 125 -6.37 -20.07 -11.59
CA THR A 125 -7.71 -20.50 -12.02
C THR A 125 -7.96 -22.00 -11.82
N SER A 126 -6.92 -22.83 -11.89
CA SER A 126 -6.98 -24.25 -11.54
C SER A 126 -7.27 -24.54 -10.06
N PHE A 127 -7.23 -23.52 -9.21
CA PHE A 127 -7.50 -23.58 -7.77
C PHE A 127 -8.71 -22.71 -7.37
N ASP A 128 -9.58 -22.36 -8.33
CA ASP A 128 -10.73 -21.47 -8.13
C ASP A 128 -11.58 -21.78 -6.89
N SER A 129 -11.75 -23.06 -6.56
CA SER A 129 -12.53 -23.50 -5.38
C SER A 129 -11.92 -23.07 -4.04
N ASP A 130 -10.60 -22.95 -3.96
CA ASP A 130 -9.90 -22.42 -2.78
C ASP A 130 -10.18 -20.92 -2.64
N PHE A 131 -10.30 -20.22 -3.78
CA PHE A 131 -10.62 -18.79 -3.89
C PHE A 131 -12.12 -18.51 -4.00
N ALA A 132 -12.98 -19.39 -3.48
CA ALA A 132 -14.43 -19.20 -3.49
C ALA A 132 -15.02 -18.88 -4.89
N THR A 133 -14.48 -19.50 -5.95
CA THR A 133 -14.83 -19.29 -7.36
C THR A 133 -14.50 -17.87 -7.90
N ARG A 134 -13.57 -17.18 -7.23
CA ARG A 134 -13.05 -15.86 -7.59
C ARG A 134 -11.52 -15.92 -7.65
N PRO A 135 -10.95 -16.60 -8.65
CA PRO A 135 -9.49 -16.64 -8.81
C PRO A 135 -8.89 -15.22 -8.78
N PRO A 136 -7.67 -15.05 -8.23
CA PRO A 136 -7.05 -13.75 -8.15
C PRO A 136 -6.84 -13.10 -9.52
N LEU A 137 -7.02 -11.77 -9.55
CA LEU A 137 -6.83 -10.98 -10.76
C LEU A 137 -5.51 -10.20 -10.64
N GLN A 138 -4.60 -10.46 -11.57
CA GLN A 138 -3.29 -9.82 -11.64
C GLN A 138 -3.30 -8.67 -12.65
N MET A 139 -2.68 -7.56 -12.27
CA MET A 139 -2.39 -6.38 -13.08
C MET A 139 -0.90 -6.08 -13.03
N LYS A 140 -0.22 -6.07 -14.18
CA LYS A 140 1.13 -5.49 -14.28
C LYS A 140 0.99 -4.08 -14.83
N ALA A 141 1.53 -3.10 -14.13
CA ALA A 141 1.41 -1.69 -14.50
C ALA A 141 2.72 -0.94 -14.25
N GLU A 142 2.91 0.13 -15.00
CA GLU A 142 3.93 1.14 -14.71
C GLU A 142 3.26 2.28 -13.93
N ILE A 143 3.82 2.60 -12.77
CA ILE A 143 3.40 3.70 -11.91
C ILE A 143 4.37 4.85 -12.10
N THR A 144 3.87 6.05 -12.43
CA THR A 144 4.69 7.24 -12.64
C THR A 144 4.27 8.37 -11.70
N ILE A 145 5.22 8.86 -10.91
CA ILE A 145 5.04 10.01 -10.01
C ILE A 145 6.21 10.97 -10.22
N GLY A 146 5.91 12.17 -10.74
CA GLY A 146 6.95 13.12 -11.14
C GLY A 146 7.87 12.54 -12.20
N ASP A 147 9.17 12.50 -11.93
CA ASP A 147 10.19 11.93 -12.82
C ASP A 147 10.53 10.46 -12.49
N SER A 148 9.90 9.88 -11.46
CA SER A 148 10.10 8.49 -11.03
C SER A 148 9.05 7.56 -11.65
N SER A 149 9.50 6.36 -12.04
CA SER A 149 8.64 5.30 -12.54
C SER A 149 9.05 3.94 -11.97
N GLN A 150 8.06 3.11 -11.63
CA GLN A 150 8.26 1.73 -11.19
C GLN A 150 7.24 0.82 -11.86
N VAL A 151 7.70 -0.31 -12.42
CA VAL A 151 6.81 -1.38 -12.87
C VAL A 151 6.50 -2.27 -11.68
N VAL A 152 5.21 -2.52 -11.42
CA VAL A 152 4.72 -3.27 -10.26
C VAL A 152 3.65 -4.27 -10.71
N THR A 153 3.60 -5.41 -10.05
CA THR A 153 2.51 -6.39 -10.19
C THR A 153 1.54 -6.25 -9.02
N PHE A 154 0.28 -5.94 -9.30
CA PHE A 154 -0.80 -5.87 -8.33
C PHE A 154 -1.68 -7.11 -8.45
N ILE A 155 -2.06 -7.71 -7.33
CA ILE A 155 -2.94 -8.88 -7.28
C ILE A 155 -4.11 -8.55 -6.37
N THR A 156 -5.33 -8.44 -6.93
CA THR A 156 -6.55 -8.28 -6.13
C THR A 156 -7.17 -9.63 -5.81
N ILE A 157 -7.68 -9.75 -4.58
CA ILE A 157 -8.30 -10.96 -4.05
C ILE A 157 -9.59 -10.63 -3.29
N HIS A 158 -10.47 -11.62 -3.22
CA HIS A 158 -11.61 -11.64 -2.30
C HIS A 158 -11.76 -13.07 -1.77
N MET A 159 -11.17 -13.30 -0.60
CA MET A 159 -11.01 -14.62 0.00
C MET A 159 -12.34 -15.22 0.45
N LYS A 160 -12.31 -16.49 0.88
CA LYS A 160 -13.51 -17.19 1.32
C LYS A 160 -14.01 -16.60 2.65
N ALA A 161 -15.21 -16.01 2.62
CA ALA A 161 -15.89 -15.48 3.80
C ALA A 161 -16.37 -16.54 4.80
N PHE A 162 -16.83 -16.07 5.96
CA PHE A 162 -17.32 -16.80 7.14
C PHE A 162 -16.25 -17.43 8.04
N SER A 163 -16.58 -17.55 9.33
CA SER A 163 -15.68 -18.03 10.39
C SER A 163 -15.75 -19.53 10.64
N ASP A 164 -16.45 -20.31 9.83
CA ASP A 164 -16.47 -21.76 9.97
C ASP A 164 -15.14 -22.41 9.52
N LEU A 165 -14.88 -23.64 9.98
CA LEU A 165 -13.62 -24.34 9.73
C LEU A 165 -13.41 -24.69 8.25
N GLU A 166 -14.47 -24.89 7.46
CA GLU A 166 -14.33 -25.14 6.02
C GLU A 166 -13.82 -23.88 5.32
N SER A 167 -14.42 -22.74 5.65
CA SER A 167 -14.01 -21.43 5.13
C SER A 167 -12.57 -21.08 5.51
N TYR A 168 -12.17 -21.33 6.76
CA TYR A 168 -10.77 -21.21 7.20
C TYR A 168 -9.80 -22.04 6.36
N ASN A 169 -10.11 -23.34 6.16
CA ASN A 169 -9.24 -24.23 5.39
C ASN A 169 -9.08 -23.78 3.94
N LYS A 170 -10.12 -23.19 3.34
CA LYS A 170 -10.06 -22.58 2.00
C LYS A 170 -9.14 -21.36 1.99
N ARG A 171 -9.27 -20.44 2.97
CA ARG A 171 -8.36 -19.28 3.10
C ARG A 171 -6.90 -19.73 3.27
N LYS A 172 -6.65 -20.71 4.12
CA LYS A 172 -5.30 -21.28 4.34
C LYS A 172 -4.72 -21.92 3.07
N ALA A 173 -5.53 -22.68 2.33
CA ALA A 173 -5.12 -23.27 1.06
C ALA A 173 -4.82 -22.18 0.03
N ALA A 174 -5.74 -21.23 -0.17
CA ALA A 174 -5.59 -20.10 -1.08
C ALA A 174 -4.36 -19.25 -0.77
N SER A 175 -4.11 -18.94 0.51
CA SER A 175 -2.90 -18.25 0.97
C SER A 175 -1.62 -18.99 0.57
N GLY A 176 -1.58 -20.31 0.79
CA GLY A 176 -0.46 -21.14 0.35
C GLY A 176 -0.30 -21.17 -1.19
N ARG A 177 -1.39 -21.12 -1.96
CA ARG A 177 -1.32 -21.02 -3.43
C ARG A 177 -0.76 -19.68 -3.89
N LEU A 178 -1.16 -18.58 -3.25
CA LEU A 178 -0.63 -17.25 -3.55
C LEU A 178 0.87 -17.19 -3.25
N LYS A 179 1.31 -17.60 -2.06
CA LYS A 179 2.73 -17.59 -1.71
C LYS A 179 3.56 -18.42 -2.70
N ASN A 180 3.13 -19.65 -3.00
CA ASN A 180 3.81 -20.49 -3.97
C ASN A 180 3.82 -19.89 -5.39
N HIS A 181 2.80 -19.12 -5.77
CA HIS A 181 2.79 -18.44 -7.06
C HIS A 181 3.85 -17.36 -7.14
N ILE A 182 4.05 -16.61 -6.06
CA ILE A 182 5.03 -15.53 -6.02
C ILE A 182 6.43 -16.12 -5.92
N ASP A 183 6.68 -17.01 -4.95
CA ASP A 183 8.00 -17.57 -4.64
C ASP A 183 8.60 -18.46 -5.74
N PHE A 184 7.77 -19.05 -6.63
CA PHE A 184 8.23 -20.08 -7.57
C PHE A 184 7.84 -19.79 -9.03
N THR A 185 7.56 -18.54 -9.35
CA THR A 185 7.36 -18.09 -10.73
C THR A 185 8.22 -16.88 -11.02
N THR A 186 8.02 -16.23 -12.17
CA THR A 186 8.77 -15.03 -12.55
C THR A 186 8.48 -13.79 -11.69
N LEU A 187 7.92 -13.96 -10.49
CA LEU A 187 7.58 -12.91 -9.53
C LEU A 187 8.49 -12.93 -8.28
N GLU A 188 9.36 -13.93 -8.14
CA GLU A 188 10.18 -14.19 -6.95
C GLU A 188 11.12 -13.04 -6.56
N ASP A 189 11.54 -12.21 -7.51
CA ASP A 189 12.37 -11.01 -7.30
C ASP A 189 11.70 -9.73 -7.89
N GLU A 190 10.38 -9.74 -8.08
CA GLU A 190 9.64 -8.61 -8.67
C GLU A 190 8.82 -7.87 -7.59
N PRO A 191 8.64 -6.54 -7.72
CA PRO A 191 7.73 -5.82 -6.84
C PRO A 191 6.29 -6.29 -7.03
N VAL A 192 5.75 -6.96 -6.01
CA VAL A 192 4.35 -7.41 -5.96
C VAL A 192 3.62 -6.77 -4.78
N VAL A 193 2.40 -6.33 -5.06
CA VAL A 193 1.45 -5.85 -4.04
C VAL A 193 0.17 -6.68 -4.14
N ILE A 194 -0.17 -7.40 -3.07
CA ILE A 194 -1.45 -8.10 -2.95
C ILE A 194 -2.35 -7.26 -2.07
N LEU A 195 -3.56 -6.99 -2.52
CA LEU A 195 -4.49 -6.15 -1.78
C LEU A 195 -5.92 -6.61 -2.02
N GLY A 196 -6.74 -6.59 -0.99
CA GLY A 196 -8.09 -7.13 -1.10
C GLY A 196 -8.78 -7.31 0.23
N ASP A 197 -9.95 -7.93 0.15
CA ASP A 197 -10.64 -8.51 1.30
C ASP A 197 -10.08 -9.92 1.54
N PHE A 198 -9.26 -10.04 2.57
CA PHE A 198 -8.65 -11.29 3.02
C PHE A 198 -9.64 -12.11 3.86
N ASN A 199 -10.73 -11.55 4.36
CA ASN A 199 -11.74 -12.27 5.17
C ASN A 199 -11.15 -12.99 6.40
N ASP A 200 -9.99 -12.55 6.89
CA ASP A 200 -9.38 -13.04 8.12
C ASP A 200 -8.39 -12.01 8.65
N GLU A 201 -8.07 -12.09 9.94
CA GLU A 201 -7.12 -11.20 10.62
C GLU A 201 -5.68 -11.75 10.51
N LEU A 202 -4.68 -10.92 10.83
CA LEU A 202 -3.26 -11.28 10.79
C LEU A 202 -2.75 -11.80 12.13
N ALA A 203 -3.19 -11.21 13.25
CA ALA A 203 -2.76 -11.59 14.59
C ALA A 203 -3.43 -12.89 15.09
N SER A 204 -4.67 -13.13 14.65
CA SER A 204 -5.45 -14.33 14.94
C SER A 204 -6.37 -14.64 13.76
N SER A 205 -7.16 -15.71 13.85
CA SER A 205 -8.23 -15.94 12.88
C SER A 205 -9.61 -15.54 13.42
N ILE A 206 -10.48 -15.04 12.53
CA ILE A 206 -11.92 -14.90 12.78
C ILE A 206 -12.58 -16.26 13.06
N THR A 207 -11.94 -17.37 12.67
CA THR A 207 -12.33 -18.73 13.02
C THR A 207 -11.78 -19.08 14.40
N PHE A 208 -12.70 -19.23 15.37
CA PHE A 208 -12.36 -19.45 16.77
C PHE A 208 -11.36 -20.60 16.99
N GLY A 209 -10.26 -20.29 17.68
CA GLY A 209 -9.22 -21.26 18.08
C GLY A 209 -8.25 -21.65 16.96
N GLN A 210 -8.21 -20.89 15.86
CA GLN A 210 -7.20 -21.04 14.80
C GLN A 210 -6.23 -19.85 14.79
N ASP A 211 -4.99 -20.12 14.39
CA ASP A 211 -4.03 -19.09 14.01
C ASP A 211 -4.39 -18.51 12.63
N SER A 212 -3.89 -17.32 12.29
CA SER A 212 -4.16 -16.67 11.01
C SER A 212 -3.85 -17.60 9.82
N PRO A 213 -4.70 -17.66 8.79
CA PRO A 213 -4.40 -18.41 7.56
C PRO A 213 -3.24 -17.80 6.76
N TYR A 214 -2.77 -16.61 7.15
CA TYR A 214 -1.68 -15.85 6.52
C TYR A 214 -0.34 -15.97 7.24
N GLU A 215 -0.23 -16.89 8.22
CA GLU A 215 1.01 -17.16 8.94
C GLU A 215 2.18 -17.51 8.00
N ASN A 216 1.90 -18.11 6.84
CA ASN A 216 2.91 -18.41 5.81
C ASN A 216 3.62 -17.16 5.25
N PHE A 217 2.98 -15.99 5.28
CA PHE A 217 3.60 -14.72 4.92
C PHE A 217 4.18 -14.02 6.16
N LEU A 218 3.47 -14.05 7.30
CA LEU A 218 3.91 -13.41 8.55
C LEU A 218 5.19 -14.02 9.13
N MET A 219 5.43 -15.31 8.89
CA MET A 219 6.64 -16.03 9.30
C MET A 219 7.77 -15.93 8.28
N ASP A 220 7.61 -15.11 7.24
CA ASP A 220 8.60 -14.85 6.20
C ASP A 220 8.86 -13.35 6.01
N PRO A 221 9.28 -12.63 7.08
CA PRO A 221 9.40 -11.17 7.06
C PRO A 221 10.56 -10.65 6.21
N ASP A 222 11.47 -11.53 5.79
CA ASP A 222 12.58 -11.15 4.89
C ASP A 222 12.05 -10.86 3.47
N ASP A 223 10.94 -11.50 3.08
CA ASP A 223 10.36 -11.41 1.74
C ASP A 223 8.99 -10.71 1.72
N TYR A 224 8.26 -10.70 2.84
CA TYR A 224 6.87 -10.23 2.89
C TYR A 224 6.60 -9.26 4.04
N PHE A 225 5.75 -8.26 3.78
CA PHE A 225 5.33 -7.29 4.78
C PHE A 225 3.86 -6.89 4.62
N PHE A 226 3.05 -7.07 5.66
CA PHE A 226 1.68 -6.56 5.70
C PHE A 226 1.67 -5.09 6.14
N ALA A 227 1.41 -4.19 5.19
CA ALA A 227 1.35 -2.76 5.46
C ALA A 227 0.24 -2.39 6.46
N THR A 228 -0.80 -3.21 6.55
CA THR A 228 -1.97 -3.03 7.43
C THR A 228 -1.83 -3.70 8.80
N GLN A 229 -0.68 -4.32 9.11
CA GLN A 229 -0.51 -5.06 10.36
C GLN A 229 -0.56 -4.15 11.61
N GLU A 230 0.07 -2.98 11.57
CA GLU A 230 0.03 -2.01 12.69
C GLU A 230 -1.40 -1.48 12.91
N MET A 231 -2.10 -1.18 11.81
CA MET A 231 -3.50 -0.75 11.82
C MET A 231 -4.42 -1.77 12.50
N GLU A 232 -4.24 -3.07 12.22
CA GLU A 232 -4.98 -4.15 12.90
C GLU A 232 -4.64 -4.21 14.39
N GLN A 233 -3.35 -4.11 14.76
CA GLN A 233 -2.92 -4.14 16.17
C GLN A 233 -3.53 -3.00 17.00
N ASP A 234 -3.77 -1.85 16.35
CA ASP A 234 -4.46 -0.71 16.94
C ASP A 234 -5.98 -0.86 17.01
N GLY A 235 -6.54 -1.97 16.50
CA GLY A 235 -7.98 -2.27 16.52
C GLY A 235 -8.79 -1.43 15.54
N ARG A 236 -8.17 -0.97 14.44
CA ARG A 236 -8.83 -0.17 13.41
C ARG A 236 -9.53 -1.07 12.39
N ASN A 237 -10.83 -1.24 12.58
CA ASN A 237 -11.65 -2.15 11.78
C ASN A 237 -11.78 -1.66 10.33
N THR A 238 -11.66 -2.57 9.37
CA THR A 238 -12.04 -2.31 7.99
C THR A 238 -13.40 -2.87 7.67
N TRP A 239 -13.80 -3.99 8.27
CA TRP A 239 -15.19 -4.47 8.25
C TRP A 239 -15.95 -4.00 9.50
N CYS A 240 -17.13 -3.40 9.31
CA CYS A 240 -17.92 -2.78 10.36
C CYS A 240 -19.12 -3.67 10.76
N SER A 241 -19.01 -4.34 11.89
CA SER A 241 -20.14 -5.11 12.46
C SER A 241 -21.30 -4.24 12.99
N ASN A 242 -21.10 -2.92 13.06
CA ASN A 242 -22.09 -1.95 13.51
C ASN A 242 -21.98 -0.63 12.72
N PHE A 243 -23.02 0.21 12.79
CA PHE A 243 -23.11 1.45 12.00
C PHE A 243 -22.04 2.51 12.30
N SER A 244 -21.38 2.45 13.46
CA SER A 244 -20.34 3.41 13.86
C SER A 244 -18.92 2.83 13.68
N CYS A 245 -18.81 1.63 13.12
CA CYS A 245 -17.58 0.85 12.97
C CYS A 245 -16.74 0.69 14.26
N THR A 246 -17.33 0.89 15.45
CA THR A 246 -16.63 0.75 16.74
C THR A 246 -16.43 -0.71 17.14
N SER A 247 -17.03 -1.64 16.39
CA SER A 247 -16.79 -3.07 16.49
C SER A 247 -16.72 -3.66 15.10
N GLY A 248 -15.87 -4.65 14.91
CA GLY A 248 -15.59 -5.21 13.60
C GLY A 248 -14.29 -6.01 13.63
N SER A 249 -13.69 -6.14 12.45
CA SER A 249 -12.38 -6.76 12.27
C SER A 249 -11.60 -6.01 11.19
N THR A 250 -10.28 -6.12 11.23
CA THR A 250 -9.42 -5.69 10.13
C THR A 250 -9.20 -6.89 9.22
N ILE A 251 -9.94 -6.95 8.11
CA ILE A 251 -9.89 -8.09 7.15
C ILE A 251 -9.54 -7.65 5.73
N ASP A 252 -9.52 -6.36 5.48
CA ASP A 252 -8.96 -5.75 4.26
C ASP A 252 -7.48 -5.44 4.47
N HIS A 253 -6.60 -6.08 3.70
CA HIS A 253 -5.16 -5.96 3.88
C HIS A 253 -4.41 -5.60 2.60
N ILE A 254 -3.21 -5.05 2.80
CA ILE A 254 -2.24 -4.73 1.77
C ILE A 254 -0.93 -5.44 2.16
N LEU A 255 -0.54 -6.42 1.36
CA LEU A 255 0.68 -7.22 1.50
C LEU A 255 1.68 -6.84 0.42
N LEU A 256 2.91 -6.58 0.81
CA LEU A 256 4.01 -6.16 -0.05
C LEU A 256 5.08 -7.25 -0.09
N THR A 257 5.73 -7.41 -1.24
CA THR A 257 7.05 -8.05 -1.27
C THR A 257 8.14 -7.05 -0.86
N ASN A 258 9.29 -7.58 -0.45
CA ASN A 258 10.43 -6.79 -0.01
C ASN A 258 11.01 -5.87 -1.11
N GLU A 259 10.78 -6.13 -2.40
CA GLU A 259 11.20 -5.23 -3.49
C GLU A 259 10.39 -3.92 -3.53
N PHE A 260 9.14 -3.94 -3.06
CA PHE A 260 8.28 -2.76 -3.05
C PHE A 260 8.19 -2.08 -1.68
N LEU A 261 8.54 -2.80 -0.61
CA LEU A 261 8.55 -2.28 0.76
C LEU A 261 9.34 -0.96 0.94
N PRO A 262 10.53 -0.73 0.33
CA PRO A 262 11.29 0.50 0.52
C PRO A 262 10.56 1.78 0.11
N TYR A 263 9.57 1.67 -0.78
CA TYR A 263 8.76 2.82 -1.21
C TYR A 263 7.66 3.17 -0.21
N LEU A 264 7.25 2.25 0.67
CA LEU A 264 6.19 2.49 1.65
C LEU A 264 6.57 3.68 2.54
N VAL A 265 5.68 4.68 2.60
CA VAL A 265 5.83 5.81 3.52
C VAL A 265 5.47 5.33 4.92
N ALA A 266 6.38 5.48 5.87
CA ALA A 266 6.16 5.05 7.25
C ALA A 266 4.92 5.74 7.86
N SER A 267 4.13 4.99 8.61
CA SER A 267 2.90 5.48 9.27
C SER A 267 1.89 6.13 8.32
N SER A 268 1.85 5.69 7.06
CA SER A 268 0.89 6.18 6.05
C SER A 268 -0.24 5.21 5.74
N THR A 269 -0.16 3.97 6.21
CA THR A 269 -1.24 3.00 6.08
C THR A 269 -2.32 3.29 7.10
N ASP A 270 -3.58 3.39 6.66
CA ASP A 270 -4.73 3.54 7.53
C ASP A 270 -6.02 3.07 6.83
N HIS A 271 -7.13 3.10 7.55
CA HIS A 271 -8.46 3.01 6.97
C HIS A 271 -9.08 4.39 6.75
N TYR A 272 -10.06 4.47 5.85
CA TYR A 272 -10.72 5.73 5.50
C TYR A 272 -11.96 5.98 6.39
N ASP A 273 -11.76 6.10 7.70
CA ASP A 273 -12.83 6.22 8.71
C ASP A 273 -13.63 7.52 8.63
N GLU A 274 -13.07 8.59 8.09
CA GLU A 274 -13.80 9.86 7.91
C GLU A 274 -15.00 9.73 6.97
N LEU A 275 -15.09 8.64 6.19
CA LEU A 275 -16.28 8.32 5.40
C LEU A 275 -17.54 8.11 6.26
N LEU A 276 -17.39 7.65 7.51
CA LEU A 276 -18.50 7.49 8.45
C LEU A 276 -19.13 8.83 8.83
N ASP A 277 -18.32 9.89 8.89
CA ASP A 277 -18.77 11.24 9.21
C ASP A 277 -19.22 11.99 7.95
N ALA A 278 -18.53 11.80 6.82
CA ALA A 278 -18.79 12.52 5.58
C ALA A 278 -20.02 12.00 4.83
N ILE A 279 -20.32 10.69 4.93
CA ILE A 279 -21.44 10.06 4.24
C ILE A 279 -22.49 9.62 5.27
N ASN A 280 -23.64 10.29 5.25
CA ASN A 280 -24.75 9.97 6.14
C ASN A 280 -25.15 8.49 6.01
N SER A 281 -25.11 7.78 7.13
CA SER A 281 -25.50 6.36 7.20
C SER A 281 -24.67 5.44 6.29
N TYR A 282 -23.39 5.77 6.10
CA TYR A 282 -22.40 5.07 5.28
C TYR A 282 -22.62 3.55 5.17
N SER A 283 -22.60 2.84 6.28
CA SER A 283 -22.72 1.37 6.36
C SER A 283 -24.08 0.78 5.93
N SER A 284 -25.04 1.61 5.54
CA SER A 284 -26.34 1.18 4.99
C SER A 284 -26.64 1.80 3.63
N THR A 285 -25.81 2.73 3.17
CA THR A 285 -25.98 3.46 1.92
C THR A 285 -24.80 3.30 0.97
N THR A 286 -23.69 2.73 1.43
CA THR A 286 -22.41 2.70 0.70
C THR A 286 -21.74 1.34 0.77
N SER A 287 -21.22 0.96 1.94
CA SER A 287 -20.55 -0.33 2.18
C SER A 287 -20.43 -0.57 3.70
N ASP A 288 -20.50 -1.82 4.14
CA ASP A 288 -20.12 -2.25 5.49
C ASP A 288 -18.60 -2.38 5.69
N HIS A 289 -17.81 -2.12 4.66
CA HIS A 289 -16.35 -1.99 4.74
C HIS A 289 -15.87 -0.55 4.54
N LEU A 290 -14.85 -0.15 5.30
CA LEU A 290 -14.03 1.03 5.07
C LEU A 290 -12.81 0.67 4.21
N PRO A 291 -12.44 1.50 3.22
CA PRO A 291 -11.22 1.29 2.46
C PRO A 291 -9.97 1.26 3.35
N ALA A 292 -9.08 0.30 3.11
CA ALA A 292 -7.70 0.33 3.61
C ALA A 292 -6.79 0.91 2.53
N PHE A 293 -5.93 1.87 2.88
CA PHE A 293 -5.05 2.54 1.93
C PHE A 293 -3.61 2.59 2.43
N ALA A 294 -2.66 2.71 1.50
CA ALA A 294 -1.24 2.88 1.79
C ALA A 294 -0.60 3.83 0.78
N ARG A 295 0.47 4.52 1.21
CA ARG A 295 1.18 5.51 0.40
C ARG A 295 2.60 5.09 0.10
N PHE A 296 3.03 5.34 -1.13
CA PHE A 296 4.34 4.99 -1.64
C PHE A 296 5.04 6.21 -2.24
N ASP A 297 6.26 6.50 -1.80
CA ASP A 297 7.09 7.56 -2.38
C ASP A 297 8.11 6.93 -3.34
N LEU A 298 7.82 6.98 -4.64
CA LEU A 298 8.71 6.45 -5.69
C LEU A 298 9.98 7.28 -5.88
N ASN A 299 10.07 8.47 -5.27
CA ASN A 299 11.29 9.28 -5.24
C ASN A 299 12.18 8.90 -4.05
N ARG A 300 11.71 8.04 -3.13
CA ARG A 300 12.61 7.27 -2.28
C ARG A 300 13.41 6.38 -3.21
N VAL A 301 14.60 6.87 -3.59
CA VAL A 301 15.71 6.00 -3.96
C VAL A 301 15.65 4.84 -2.97
N SER A 302 15.75 3.58 -3.43
CA SER A 302 16.00 2.42 -2.58
C SER A 302 17.29 2.71 -1.80
N ALA A 303 17.15 3.50 -0.75
CA ALA A 303 18.16 3.81 0.21
C ALA A 303 18.33 2.45 0.85
N ILE A 304 19.51 1.85 0.63
CA ILE A 304 20.04 0.81 1.50
C ILE A 304 19.59 1.19 2.91
N GLU A 305 18.64 0.41 3.45
CA GLU A 305 17.93 0.67 4.71
C GLU A 305 18.90 1.30 5.70
N ASN A 306 18.66 2.56 6.07
CA ASN A 306 19.26 3.19 7.25
C ASN A 306 18.38 4.34 7.72
N ASP A 307 17.19 4.00 8.20
CA ASP A 307 16.53 4.79 9.23
C ASP A 307 15.60 3.86 10.03
N LEU A 308 16.20 3.00 10.86
CA LEU A 308 15.53 2.59 12.09
C LEU A 308 15.71 3.73 13.09
N PRO A 309 14.63 4.25 13.71
CA PRO A 309 14.73 5.24 14.77
C PRO A 309 15.20 4.55 16.07
N GLY A 310 16.49 4.27 16.14
CA GLY A 310 17.21 3.91 17.38
C GLY A 310 18.21 5.02 17.69
N GLU A 311 18.31 5.43 18.97
CA GLU A 311 19.19 6.51 19.46
C GLU A 311 20.53 6.58 18.69
N GLN A 312 20.66 7.59 17.82
CA GLN A 312 21.73 7.67 16.82
C GLN A 312 23.12 7.63 17.48
N SER A 313 23.84 6.53 17.28
CA SER A 313 25.29 6.52 17.42
C SER A 313 25.87 7.29 16.23
N THR A 314 26.40 8.49 16.48
CA THR A 314 26.98 9.32 15.42
C THR A 314 28.48 9.03 15.27
N ALA A 315 28.97 8.98 14.03
CA ALA A 315 30.40 8.79 13.75
C ALA A 315 30.94 9.97 12.94
N VAL A 316 32.14 10.43 13.26
CA VAL A 316 32.81 11.54 12.58
C VAL A 316 34.20 11.13 12.10
N SER A 317 34.61 11.62 10.94
CA SER A 317 35.97 11.43 10.40
C SER A 317 36.82 12.68 10.53
N TYR A 318 38.09 12.53 10.89
CA TYR A 318 39.07 13.61 10.82
C TYR A 318 40.50 13.09 10.54
N PRO A 319 41.30 13.77 9.68
CA PRO A 319 40.89 14.84 8.79
C PRO A 319 40.01 14.33 7.64
N ASN A 320 39.19 15.21 7.08
CA ASN A 320 38.44 14.97 5.85
C ASN A 320 38.32 16.31 5.10
N PRO A 321 39.03 16.51 3.96
CA PRO A 321 39.80 15.52 3.20
C PRO A 321 41.07 14.99 3.91
N PHE A 322 41.56 13.81 3.52
CA PHE A 322 42.78 13.15 4.05
C PHE A 322 43.73 12.69 2.93
N SER A 323 45.00 12.42 3.27
CA SER A 323 45.97 11.84 2.32
C SER A 323 45.88 10.32 2.29
N ASP A 324 46.44 9.60 3.25
CA ASP A 324 46.40 8.13 3.26
C ASP A 324 45.55 7.56 4.39
N THR A 325 45.44 8.29 5.50
CA THR A 325 44.76 7.80 6.69
C THR A 325 43.86 8.86 7.29
N PHE A 326 42.73 8.46 7.86
CA PHE A 326 41.86 9.30 8.70
C PHE A 326 41.49 8.57 9.99
N SER A 327 41.14 9.33 11.02
CA SER A 327 40.55 8.82 12.24
C SER A 327 39.03 8.79 12.13
N LEU A 328 38.43 7.66 12.50
CA LEU A 328 37.00 7.48 12.70
C LEU A 328 36.71 7.52 14.20
N ARG A 329 36.00 8.55 14.67
CA ARG A 329 35.59 8.69 16.07
C ARG A 329 34.09 8.44 16.20
N ARG A 330 33.72 7.57 17.14
CA ARG A 330 32.33 7.27 17.50
C ARG A 330 31.89 8.14 18.68
N ASN A 331 30.70 8.71 18.59
CA ASN A 331 30.05 9.48 19.64
C ASN A 331 28.78 8.74 20.09
N GLY A 332 28.45 8.83 21.38
CA GLY A 332 27.30 8.15 21.97
C GLY A 332 27.63 6.77 22.53
N ILE A 333 26.67 5.84 22.49
CA ILE A 333 26.78 4.51 23.08
C ILE A 333 27.73 3.64 22.24
N ILE A 334 28.83 3.18 22.83
CA ILE A 334 29.82 2.34 22.13
C ILE A 334 29.36 0.87 22.15
N ASP A 335 28.94 0.35 20.99
CA ASP A 335 28.73 -1.09 20.79
C ASP A 335 30.06 -1.81 20.49
N PRO A 336 30.50 -2.77 21.33
CA PRO A 336 31.68 -3.60 21.07
C PRO A 336 31.57 -4.48 19.82
N SER A 337 30.35 -4.81 19.36
CA SER A 337 30.16 -5.60 18.12
C SER A 337 30.26 -4.77 16.84
N ALA A 338 30.45 -3.45 16.92
CA ALA A 338 30.43 -2.61 15.74
C ALA A 338 31.60 -2.88 14.79
N ARG A 339 31.34 -2.72 13.49
CA ARG A 339 32.31 -2.85 12.40
C ARG A 339 32.26 -1.62 11.51
N ALA A 340 33.39 -1.21 10.96
CA ALA A 340 33.47 -0.19 9.91
C ALA A 340 33.85 -0.84 8.58
N SER A 341 33.03 -0.65 7.56
CA SER A 341 33.30 -1.03 6.18
C SER A 341 33.52 0.22 5.34
N VAL A 342 34.52 0.21 4.46
CA VAL A 342 34.82 1.33 3.55
C VAL A 342 34.52 0.88 2.13
N PHE A 343 33.82 1.72 1.37
CA PHE A 343 33.41 1.48 -0.01
C PHE A 343 33.93 2.60 -0.92
N ASP A 344 34.28 2.25 -2.15
CA ASP A 344 34.53 3.24 -3.22
C ASP A 344 33.21 3.71 -3.87
N ILE A 345 33.28 4.68 -4.79
CA ILE A 345 32.10 5.25 -5.46
C ILE A 345 31.31 4.25 -6.31
N THR A 346 31.88 3.08 -6.61
CA THR A 346 31.21 2.01 -7.38
C THR A 346 30.48 1.02 -6.47
N GLY A 347 30.53 1.23 -5.15
CA GLY A 347 29.94 0.32 -4.16
C GLY A 347 30.83 -0.88 -3.82
N ARG A 348 32.07 -0.95 -4.32
CA ARG A 348 33.00 -2.03 -3.96
C ARG A 348 33.59 -1.79 -2.58
N ARG A 349 33.47 -2.79 -1.70
CA ARG A 349 34.08 -2.76 -0.35
C ARG A 349 35.61 -2.89 -0.48
N VAL A 350 36.33 -1.87 0.00
CA VAL A 350 37.78 -1.78 -0.05
C VAL A 350 38.46 -2.14 1.27
N LEU A 351 37.76 -1.99 2.40
CA LEU A 351 38.28 -2.29 3.73
C LEU A 351 37.14 -2.68 4.69
N GLU A 352 37.42 -3.54 5.68
CA GLU A 352 36.55 -3.80 6.82
C GLU A 352 37.40 -3.88 8.11
N VAL A 353 36.95 -3.23 9.18
CA VAL A 353 37.65 -3.17 10.47
C VAL A 353 36.66 -3.41 11.61
N SER A 354 36.99 -4.35 12.51
CA SER A 354 36.24 -4.53 13.76
C SER A 354 36.62 -3.43 14.75
N LEU A 355 35.61 -2.72 15.27
CA LEU A 355 35.85 -1.56 16.13
C LEU A 355 36.01 -1.97 17.60
N GLY A 356 35.29 -2.98 18.10
CA GLY A 356 35.41 -3.30 19.53
C GLY A 356 34.98 -2.11 20.40
N SER A 357 35.63 -1.89 21.54
CA SER A 357 35.21 -0.88 22.53
C SER A 357 35.96 0.45 22.48
N GLN A 358 36.88 0.65 21.52
CA GLN A 358 37.65 1.90 21.44
C GLN A 358 36.80 3.06 20.88
N PRO A 359 36.93 4.30 21.36
CA PRO A 359 36.15 5.42 20.84
C PRO A 359 36.65 5.95 19.49
N GLU A 360 37.91 5.68 19.13
CA GLU A 360 38.56 6.20 17.93
C GLU A 360 39.40 5.11 17.24
N PHE A 361 39.38 5.12 15.90
CA PHE A 361 40.06 4.15 15.05
C PHE A 361 40.77 4.83 13.92
N LYS A 362 41.99 4.38 13.62
CA LYS A 362 42.69 4.83 12.42
C LYS A 362 42.32 3.92 11.25
N VAL A 363 41.82 4.53 10.18
CA VAL A 363 41.56 3.87 8.90
C VAL A 363 42.69 4.22 7.94
N ASP A 364 43.28 3.20 7.32
CA ASP A 364 44.41 3.33 6.40
C ASP A 364 43.98 2.90 4.99
N LEU A 365 44.02 3.84 4.05
CA LEU A 365 43.75 3.62 2.64
C LEU A 365 45.01 3.89 1.80
N THR A 366 46.20 3.69 2.35
CA THR A 366 47.46 3.70 1.60
C THR A 366 47.35 2.74 0.41
N GLY A 367 47.69 3.21 -0.80
CA GLY A 367 47.62 2.40 -2.02
C GLY A 367 46.26 2.39 -2.73
N TYR A 368 45.20 2.94 -2.15
CA TYR A 368 43.92 3.16 -2.84
C TYR A 368 43.90 4.51 -3.57
N PRO A 369 43.19 4.63 -4.72
CA PRO A 369 43.13 5.87 -5.52
C PRO A 369 42.55 7.07 -4.76
N SER A 370 42.94 8.28 -5.14
CA SER A 370 42.28 9.51 -4.70
C SER A 370 40.83 9.54 -5.18
N GLY A 371 39.91 10.06 -4.35
CA GLY A 371 38.49 10.02 -4.66
C GLY A 371 37.59 10.05 -3.42
N VAL A 372 36.30 9.84 -3.66
CA VAL A 372 35.28 9.76 -2.61
C VAL A 372 35.13 8.32 -2.13
N TYR A 373 35.10 8.14 -0.82
CA TYR A 373 34.80 6.88 -0.17
C TYR A 373 33.64 7.05 0.80
N PHE A 374 32.90 5.97 1.02
CA PHE A 374 31.83 5.89 2.00
C PHE A 374 32.22 4.92 3.09
N VAL A 375 32.16 5.37 4.35
CA VAL A 375 32.42 4.54 5.52
C VAL A 375 31.08 4.22 6.16
N GLN A 376 30.78 2.94 6.31
CA GLN A 376 29.59 2.42 6.95
C GLN A 376 29.99 1.79 8.28
N VAL A 377 29.45 2.29 9.38
CA VAL A 377 29.63 1.75 10.72
C VAL A 377 28.37 0.99 11.11
N THR A 378 28.43 -0.33 11.13
CA THR A 378 27.28 -1.20 11.45
C THR A 378 27.43 -1.73 12.87
N SER A 379 26.35 -1.73 13.64
CA SER A 379 26.28 -2.26 15.01
C SER A 379 24.94 -2.97 15.24
N ARG A 380 24.77 -3.66 16.37
CA ARG A 380 23.45 -4.24 16.73
C ARG A 380 22.37 -3.19 16.99
N LYS A 381 22.77 -1.93 17.16
CA LYS A 381 21.88 -0.81 17.51
C LYS A 381 21.59 0.12 16.34
N GLY A 382 22.05 -0.24 15.15
CA GLY A 382 21.88 0.56 13.94
C GLY A 382 23.20 0.88 13.28
N LEU A 383 23.14 1.83 12.35
CA LEU A 383 24.16 2.05 11.36
C LEU A 383 24.39 3.55 11.14
N ALA A 384 25.66 3.92 10.95
CA ALA A 384 26.04 5.28 10.61
C ALA A 384 26.89 5.28 9.34
N ALA A 385 26.55 6.14 8.38
CA ALA A 385 27.32 6.31 7.16
C ALA A 385 27.96 7.70 7.11
N LEU A 386 29.21 7.78 6.65
CA LEU A 386 29.89 9.06 6.43
C LEU A 386 30.67 9.06 5.12
N ARG A 387 30.67 10.22 4.46
CA ARG A 387 31.43 10.47 3.24
C ARG A 387 32.81 11.02 3.58
N VAL A 388 33.87 10.38 3.09
CA VAL A 388 35.26 10.83 3.26
C VAL A 388 35.95 11.05 1.91
N VAL A 389 36.85 12.02 1.83
CA VAL A 389 37.53 12.40 0.57
C VAL A 389 39.03 12.18 0.71
N LYS A 390 39.59 11.28 -0.11
CA LYS A 390 41.03 11.07 -0.26
C LYS A 390 41.57 12.00 -1.34
N LEU A 391 42.60 12.78 -1.00
CA LEU A 391 43.28 13.72 -1.90
C LEU A 391 44.21 13.03 -2.90
#